data_AF-A0A9X1XUN8-F1
#
_entry.id   AF-A0A9X1XUN8-F1
#
_cell.length_a   1.000
_cell.length_b   1.000
_cell.length_c   1.000
_cell.angle_alpha   90.00
_cell.angle_beta   90.00
_cell.angle_gamma   90.00
#
_symmetry.space_group_name_H-M   'P 1'
#
loop_
_entity.id
_entity.type
_entity.pdbx_description
1 polymer ?
#
loop_
_entity_poly.entity_id
_entity_poly.type
_entity_poly.pdbx_seq_one_letter_code
_entity_poly.pdbx_strand_id
1 'polypeptide(L)' 'MKTAETDTYSIKVICPHDIAQIRVIEIIATCETTQLVCTQCGEALEEPKTEC' A
#
# COMPACT_ATOMS: atom_id res chain seq x y z
N MET A 1 29.60 25.25 2.11
CA MET A 1 28.27 25.05 2.73
C MET A 1 27.21 25.26 1.66
N LYS A 2 26.66 24.20 1.09
CA LYS A 2 25.35 24.18 0.41
C LYS A 2 24.84 22.74 0.51
N THR A 3 23.93 22.52 1.44
CA THR A 3 23.18 21.27 1.63
C THR A 3 22.32 21.03 0.39
N ALA A 4 22.52 19.89 -0.26
CA ALA A 4 21.61 19.42 -1.31
C ALA A 4 20.44 18.74 -0.60
N GLU A 5 19.33 19.47 -0.48
CA GLU A 5 18.08 18.95 0.04
C GLU A 5 17.41 18.15 -1.08
N THR A 6 17.55 16.82 -1.05
CA THR A 6 16.81 15.90 -1.92
C THR A 6 15.36 15.84 -1.45
N ASP A 7 14.56 16.79 -1.91
CA ASP A 7 13.12 16.80 -1.74
C ASP A 7 12.54 15.58 -2.48
N THR A 8 12.12 14.58 -1.71
CA THR A 8 11.70 13.27 -2.24
C THR A 8 10.22 13.38 -2.61
N TYR A 9 9.91 13.93 -3.79
CA TYR A 9 8.53 13.96 -4.29
C TYR A 9 8.05 12.53 -4.55
N SER A 10 7.26 11.98 -3.63
CA SER A 10 6.54 10.73 -3.86
C SER A 10 5.31 11.02 -4.72
N ILE A 11 5.43 10.87 -6.05
CA ILE A 11 4.25 10.84 -6.92
C ILE A 11 3.50 9.55 -6.58
N LYS A 12 2.46 9.65 -5.74
CA LYS A 12 1.53 8.55 -5.54
C LYS A 12 0.77 8.36 -6.85
N VAL A 13 1.13 7.31 -7.60
CA VAL A 13 0.38 6.89 -8.78
C VAL A 13 -0.98 6.41 -8.27
N ILE A 14 -2.01 7.22 -8.49
CA ILE A 14 -3.38 6.86 -8.14
C ILE A 14 -3.86 5.85 -9.17
N CYS A 15 -4.29 4.67 -8.72
CA CYS A 15 -4.94 3.72 -9.60
C CYS A 15 -6.19 4.38 -10.20
N PRO A 16 -6.41 4.33 -11.53
CA PRO A 16 -7.55 5.00 -12.17
C PRO A 16 -8.89 4.35 -11.81
N HIS A 17 -8.87 3.19 -11.16
CA HIS A 17 -10.06 2.49 -10.71
C HIS A 17 -10.39 2.87 -9.27
N ASP A 18 -11.61 3.37 -9.07
CA ASP A 18 -12.15 3.69 -7.74
C ASP A 18 -12.84 2.47 -7.10
N ILE A 19 -12.26 1.28 -7.29
CA ILE A 19 -12.73 0.04 -6.66
C ILE A 19 -11.58 -0.71 -6.02
N ALA A 20 -11.73 -1.01 -4.73
CA ALA A 20 -10.70 -1.65 -3.93
C ALA A 20 -11.30 -2.71 -3.00
N GLN A 21 -10.47 -3.68 -2.63
CA GLN A 21 -10.78 -4.70 -1.64
C GLN A 21 -9.61 -4.92 -0.70
N ILE A 22 -9.91 -5.36 0.52
CA ILE A 22 -8.89 -5.84 1.45
C ILE A 22 -8.54 -7.28 1.07
N ARG A 23 -7.25 -7.57 0.97
CA ARG A 23 -6.71 -8.91 0.73
C ARG A 23 -5.81 -9.31 1.89
N VAL A 24 -6.06 -10.49 2.46
CA VAL A 24 -5.15 -11.11 3.43
C VAL A 24 -3.96 -11.69 2.69
N ILE A 25 -2.75 -11.28 3.08
CA ILE A 25 -1.49 -11.77 2.52
C ILE A 25 -0.94 -12.91 3.38
N GLU A 26 -1.06 -12.77 4.70
CA GLU A 26 -0.47 -13.71 5.66
C GLU A 26 -1.31 -13.73 6.95
N ILE A 27 -1.34 -14.90 7.61
CA ILE A 27 -1.91 -15.08 8.94
C ILE A 27 -0.88 -15.81 9.80
N ILE A 28 -0.45 -15.19 10.90
CA ILE A 28 0.47 -15.78 11.89
C ILE A 28 -0.19 -15.69 13.27
N ALA A 29 -0.50 -16.84 13.87
CA ALA A 29 -1.20 -16.93 15.13
C ALA A 29 -2.53 -16.15 15.12
N THR A 30 -2.68 -15.11 15.94
CA THR A 30 -3.85 -14.22 15.99
C THR A 30 -3.68 -12.95 15.17
N CYS A 31 -2.57 -12.83 14.43
CA CYS A 31 -2.26 -11.64 13.65
C CYS A 31 -2.53 -11.86 12.16
N GLU A 32 -3.15 -10.88 11.51
CA GLU A 32 -3.46 -10.88 10.08
C GLU A 32 -2.72 -9.75 9.39
N THR A 33 -1.97 -10.06 8.33
CA THR A 33 -1.38 -9.05 7.44
C THR A 33 -2.29 -8.86 6.24
N THR A 34 -2.86 -7.67 6.12
CA THR A 34 -3.80 -7.30 5.07
C THR A 34 -3.25 -6.18 4.19
N GLN A 35 -3.72 -6.09 2.95
CA GLN A 35 -3.37 -5.03 2.01
C GLN A 35 -4.58 -4.60 1.22
N LEU A 36 -4.70 -3.29 0.98
CA LEU A 36 -5.70 -2.75 0.07
C LEU A 36 -5.23 -2.93 -1.38
N VAL A 37 -6.01 -3.63 -2.18
CA VAL A 37 -5.72 -3.89 -3.59
C VAL A 37 -6.87 -3.43 -4.48
N CYS A 38 -6.54 -2.99 -5.69
CA CYS A 38 -7.53 -2.69 -6.71
C CYS A 38 -8.18 -3.98 -7.20
N THR A 39 -9.51 -4.06 -7.22
CA THR A 39 -10.22 -5.28 -7.67
C THR A 39 -10.10 -5.50 -9.18
N GLN A 40 -9.81 -4.45 -9.98
CA GLN A 40 -9.62 -4.61 -11.43
C GLN A 40 -8.17 -4.94 -11.81
N CYS A 41 -7.19 -4.19 -11.29
CA CYS A 41 -5.77 -4.41 -11.64
C CYS A 41 -5.10 -5.49 -10.80
N GLY A 42 -5.59 -5.73 -9.58
CA GLY A 42 -4.87 -6.51 -8.57
C GLY A 42 -3.67 -5.79 -7.95
N GLU A 43 -3.42 -4.53 -8.34
CA GLU A 43 -2.30 -3.74 -7.81
C GLU A 43 -2.54 -3.27 -6.37
N ALA A 44 -1.47 -3.21 -5.60
CA ALA A 44 -1.47 -2.68 -4.24
C ALA A 44 -1.68 -1.17 -4.25
N LEU A 45 -2.69 -0.70 -3.52
CA LEU A 45 -3.00 0.72 -3.36
C LEU A 45 -2.34 1.31 -2.11
N GLU A 46 -2.10 0.46 -1.11
CA GLU A 46 -1.44 0.83 0.14
C GLU A 46 -0.39 -0.20 0.54
N GLU A 47 0.51 0.21 1.44
CA GLU A 47 1.40 -0.71 2.12
C GLU A 47 0.61 -1.71 2.97
N PRO A 48 1.05 -2.97 3.08
CA PRO A 48 0.43 -3.95 3.96
C PRO A 48 0.42 -3.48 5.42
N LYS A 49 -0.65 -3.81 6.13
CA LYS A 49 -0.83 -3.53 7.56
C LYS A 49 -1.07 -4.85 8.28
N THR A 50 -0.43 -5.01 9.43
CA THR A 50 -0.62 -6.18 10.30
C THR A 50 -1.42 -5.78 11.52
N GLU A 51 -2.51 -6.51 11.78
CA GLU A 51 -3.32 -6.34 13.00
C GLU A 51 -3.21 -7.59 13.88
N CYS A 52 -3.03 -7.36 15.18
CA CYS A 52 -2.99 -8.30 16.28
C CYS A 52 -3.86 -7.71 17.41
#